data_AF-A0AAE0DSB4-F1
#
_entry.id   AF-A0AAE0DSB4-F1
#
_cell.length_a   1.000
_cell.length_b   1.000
_cell.length_c   1.000
_cell.angle_alpha   90.00
_cell.angle_beta   90.00
_cell.angle_gamma   90.00
#
_symmetry.space_group_name_H-M   'P 1'
#
loop_
_entity.id
_entity.type
_entity.pdbx_description
1 polymer ?
#
loop_
_entity_poly.entity_id
_entity_poly.type
_entity_poly.pdbx_seq_one_letter_code
_entity_poly.pdbx_strand_id
1 'polypeptide(L)'
;MRTLRGKAFSIDEDKLLCQVYLEITQDPVIGINQKKDKLWEHINNVFHSRRLSYCTEDRTPKSLSCQMSTIMKAVSKFRGCIRQIKHLNPSGASEMDIISINRANVLFSEDKEYKHKGFQFDYVWLILKDTEKWMDTGTMEMTKQRRKNNSFDGSQT
;
A
#
# COMPACT_ATOMS: atom_id res chain seq x y z
N MET A 1 -11.92 25.74 -13.71
CA MET A 1 -12.68 24.49 -13.93
C MET A 1 -12.43 23.55 -12.76
N ARG A 2 -13.47 23.15 -12.01
CA ARG A 2 -13.34 22.09 -11.00
C ARG A 2 -13.31 20.75 -11.75
N THR A 3 -12.22 20.01 -11.63
CA THR A 3 -12.21 18.61 -12.07
C THR A 3 -13.22 17.86 -11.20
N LEU A 4 -14.22 17.24 -11.83
CA LEU A 4 -15.12 16.34 -11.11
C LEU A 4 -14.27 15.19 -10.59
N ARG A 5 -14.08 15.14 -9.27
CA ARG A 5 -13.44 14.00 -8.62
C ARG A 5 -14.36 12.80 -8.84
N GLY A 6 -13.82 11.69 -9.37
CA GLY A 6 -14.58 10.45 -9.52
C GLY A 6 -15.16 9.99 -8.18
N LYS A 7 -16.22 9.19 -8.22
CA LYS A 7 -16.88 8.68 -7.01
C LYS A 7 -15.90 7.92 -6.12
N ALA A 8 -16.06 8.04 -4.81
CA ALA A 8 -15.23 7.33 -3.84
C ALA A 8 -15.31 5.81 -4.06
N PHE A 9 -14.26 5.09 -3.68
CA PHE A 9 -14.26 3.64 -3.64
C PHE A 9 -15.11 3.16 -2.47
N SER A 10 -15.93 2.14 -2.72
CA SER A 10 -16.66 1.44 -1.67
C SER A 10 -15.80 0.38 -0.99
N ILE A 11 -16.24 -0.05 0.19
CA ILE A 11 -15.59 -1.12 0.97
C ILE A 11 -15.43 -2.39 0.12
N ASP A 12 -16.45 -2.77 -0.66
CA ASP A 12 -16.41 -3.97 -1.49
C ASP A 12 -15.45 -3.82 -2.68
N GLU A 13 -15.39 -2.64 -3.29
CA GLU A 13 -14.41 -2.37 -4.34
C GLU A 13 -12.97 -2.45 -3.80
N ASP A 14 -12.71 -1.92 -2.61
CA ASP A 14 -11.39 -2.00 -1.99
C ASP A 14 -11.01 -3.45 -1.63
N LYS A 15 -11.94 -4.24 -1.10
CA LYS A 15 -11.72 -5.68 -0.85
C LYS A 15 -11.39 -6.42 -2.14
N LEU A 16 -12.21 -6.25 -3.18
CA LEU A 16 -12.00 -6.89 -4.47
C LEU A 16 -10.65 -6.49 -5.08
N LEU A 17 -10.33 -5.19 -5.03
CA LEU A 17 -9.07 -4.67 -5.53
C LEU A 17 -7.87 -5.30 -4.81
N CYS A 18 -7.92 -5.44 -3.48
CA CYS A 18 -6.88 -6.10 -2.71
C CYS A 18 -6.75 -7.59 -3.04
N GLN A 19 -7.86 -8.32 -3.16
CA GLN A 19 -7.83 -9.74 -3.54
C GLN A 19 -7.19 -9.95 -4.92
N VAL A 20 -7.66 -9.21 -5.94
CA VAL A 20 -7.14 -9.28 -7.31
C VAL A 20 -5.67 -8.89 -7.37
N TYR A 21 -5.29 -7.81 -6.67
CA TYR A 21 -3.90 -7.36 -6.62
C TYR A 21 -2.97 -8.44 -6.04
N LEU A 22 -3.35 -9.05 -4.92
CA LEU A 22 -2.54 -10.10 -4.29
C LEU A 22 -2.39 -11.32 -5.19
N GLU A 23 -3.50 -11.82 -5.76
CA GLU A 23 -3.48 -12.99 -6.64
C GLU A 23 -2.51 -12.78 -7.81
N ILE A 24 -2.61 -11.64 -8.49
CA ILE A 24 -1.79 -11.34 -9.68
C ILE A 24 -0.32 -11.11 -9.30
N THR A 25 -0.04 -10.43 -8.19
CA THR A 25 1.34 -10.07 -7.82
C THR A 25 2.08 -11.16 -7.06
N GLN A 26 1.37 -12.09 -6.46
CA GLN A 26 1.97 -13.25 -5.80
C GLN A 26 2.22 -14.41 -6.76
N ASP A 27 1.57 -14.43 -7.92
CA ASP A 27 1.79 -15.41 -8.97
C ASP A 27 3.25 -15.36 -9.48
N PRO A 28 4.04 -16.43 -9.26
CA PRO A 28 5.45 -16.48 -9.67
C PRO A 28 5.65 -16.43 -11.19
N VAL A 29 4.63 -16.78 -11.98
CA VAL A 29 4.66 -16.75 -13.45
C VAL A 29 4.47 -15.32 -13.96
N ILE A 30 3.61 -14.53 -13.32
CA ILE A 30 3.31 -13.14 -13.69
C ILE A 30 4.36 -12.16 -13.12
N GLY A 31 4.98 -12.51 -11.99
CA GLY A 31 5.90 -11.64 -11.24
C GLY A 31 7.23 -11.32 -11.93
N ILE A 32 7.59 -12.02 -13.01
CA ILE A 32 8.85 -11.82 -13.71
C ILE A 32 8.59 -10.90 -14.91
N ASN A 33 8.81 -9.60 -14.70
CA ASN A 33 9.09 -8.61 -15.76
C ASN A 33 7.91 -7.96 -16.52
N GLN A 34 6.75 -7.72 -15.89
CA GLN A 34 5.74 -6.85 -16.49
C GLN A 34 6.04 -5.36 -16.26
N LYS A 35 5.94 -4.54 -17.33
CA LYS A 35 5.88 -3.08 -17.19
C LYS A 35 4.70 -2.71 -16.30
N LYS A 36 4.88 -1.72 -15.41
CA LYS A 36 3.84 -1.27 -14.47
C LYS A 36 2.48 -1.06 -15.13
N ASP A 37 2.43 -0.52 -16.35
CA ASP A 37 1.18 -0.29 -17.07
C ASP A 37 0.46 -1.60 -17.43
N LYS A 38 1.20 -2.63 -17.86
CA LYS A 38 0.64 -3.95 -18.18
C LYS A 38 0.08 -4.66 -16.95
N LEU A 39 0.74 -4.51 -15.80
CA LEU A 39 0.22 -5.01 -14.53
C LEU A 39 -1.14 -4.39 -14.21
N TRP A 40 -1.25 -3.05 -14.31
CA TRP A 40 -2.50 -2.36 -14.00
C TRP A 40 -3.59 -2.60 -15.04
N GLU A 41 -3.26 -2.81 -16.31
CA GLU A 41 -4.19 -3.30 -17.33
C GLU A 41 -4.74 -4.68 -16.96
N HIS A 42 -3.88 -5.61 -16.55
CA HIS A 42 -4.29 -6.95 -16.14
C HIS A 42 -5.20 -6.90 -14.89
N ILE A 43 -4.77 -6.18 -13.84
CA ILE A 43 -5.58 -5.97 -12.63
C ILE A 43 -6.94 -5.37 -13.00
N ASN A 44 -6.96 -4.39 -13.91
CA ASN A 44 -8.19 -3.75 -14.35
C ASN A 44 -9.14 -4.75 -15.03
N ASN A 45 -8.63 -5.58 -15.93
CA ASN A 45 -9.44 -6.60 -16.62
C ASN A 45 -10.04 -7.59 -15.62
N VAL A 46 -9.23 -8.13 -14.70
CA VAL A 46 -9.69 -9.11 -13.71
C VAL A 46 -10.68 -8.46 -12.74
N PHE A 47 -10.42 -7.23 -12.29
CA PHE A 47 -11.33 -6.46 -11.44
C PHE A 47 -12.71 -6.29 -12.09
N HIS A 48 -12.78 -5.88 -13.36
CA HIS A 48 -14.06 -5.71 -14.06
C HIS A 48 -14.74 -7.04 -14.38
N SER A 49 -13.99 -8.13 -14.58
CA SER A 49 -14.58 -9.46 -14.77
C SER A 49 -15.24 -10.03 -13.52
N ARG A 50 -14.80 -9.60 -12.34
CA ARG A 50 -15.26 -10.09 -11.02
C ARG A 50 -16.13 -9.09 -10.27
N ARG A 51 -16.31 -7.87 -10.80
CA ARG A 51 -17.13 -6.85 -10.15
C ARG A 51 -18.58 -7.33 -10.09
N LEU A 52 -19.21 -7.14 -8.94
CA LEU A 52 -20.62 -7.45 -8.76
C LEU A 52 -21.47 -6.44 -9.54
N SER A 53 -22.69 -6.85 -9.92
CA SER A 53 -23.58 -6.05 -10.77
C SER A 53 -23.97 -4.68 -10.19
N TYR A 54 -23.82 -4.49 -8.87
CA TYR A 54 -24.05 -3.20 -8.20
C TYR A 54 -22.82 -2.26 -8.21
N CYS A 55 -21.66 -2.72 -8.69
CA CYS A 55 -20.49 -1.88 -8.95
C CYS A 55 -20.64 -1.24 -10.33
N THR A 56 -21.46 -0.19 -10.41
CA THR A 56 -21.94 0.38 -11.68
C THR A 56 -20.94 1.27 -12.42
N GLU A 57 -19.84 1.67 -11.79
CA GLU A 57 -18.87 2.59 -12.40
C GLU A 57 -17.64 1.86 -12.93
N ASP A 58 -17.24 2.21 -14.15
CA ASP A 58 -15.98 1.74 -14.72
C ASP A 58 -14.81 2.45 -14.05
N ARG A 59 -13.86 1.66 -13.54
CA ARG A 59 -12.63 2.18 -12.94
C ARG A 59 -11.53 2.12 -13.99
N THR A 60 -10.76 3.19 -14.13
CA THR A 60 -9.58 3.15 -15.00
C THR A 60 -8.41 2.44 -14.31
N PRO A 61 -7.45 1.85 -15.05
CA PRO A 61 -6.23 1.28 -14.46
C PRO A 61 -5.51 2.29 -13.55
N LYS A 62 -5.51 3.57 -13.94
CA LYS A 62 -4.93 4.66 -13.15
C LYS A 62 -5.66 4.89 -11.82
N SER A 63 -6.99 4.85 -11.82
CA SER A 63 -7.80 5.00 -10.61
C SER A 63 -7.54 3.84 -9.63
N LEU A 64 -7.52 2.60 -10.12
CA LEU A 64 -7.19 1.42 -9.31
C LEU A 64 -5.78 1.50 -8.74
N SER A 65 -4.81 1.95 -9.54
CA SER A 65 -3.42 2.14 -9.10
C SER A 65 -3.28 3.17 -7.98
N CYS A 66 -3.98 4.30 -8.11
CA CYS A 66 -3.99 5.34 -7.08
C CYS A 66 -4.64 4.83 -5.79
N GLN A 67 -5.79 4.15 -5.90
CA GLN A 67 -6.50 3.61 -4.74
C GLN A 67 -5.66 2.57 -4.00
N MET A 68 -5.06 1.62 -4.72
CA MET A 68 -4.17 0.62 -4.11
C MET A 68 -2.96 1.29 -3.43
N SER A 69 -2.37 2.32 -4.04
CA SER A 69 -1.28 3.06 -3.41
C SER A 69 -1.71 3.71 -2.09
N THR A 70 -2.92 4.28 -2.04
CA THR A 70 -3.50 4.84 -0.81
C THR A 70 -3.71 3.77 0.27
N ILE A 71 -4.28 2.63 -0.09
CA ILE A 71 -4.50 1.49 0.80
C ILE A 71 -3.17 1.00 1.36
N MET A 72 -2.19 0.72 0.49
CA MET A 72 -0.88 0.20 0.90
C MET A 72 -0.14 1.19 1.80
N LYS A 73 -0.20 2.49 1.52
CA LYS A 73 0.40 3.52 2.39
C LYS A 73 -0.20 3.49 3.80
N ALA A 74 -1.54 3.45 3.90
CA ALA A 74 -2.22 3.39 5.18
C ALA A 74 -1.89 2.09 5.95
N VAL A 75 -1.89 0.95 5.26
CA VAL A 75 -1.58 -0.36 5.84
C VAL A 75 -0.14 -0.43 6.34
N SER A 76 0.83 0.04 5.56
CA SER A 76 2.25 0.08 5.97
C SER A 76 2.47 0.96 7.21
N LYS A 77 1.80 2.11 7.27
CA LYS A 77 1.85 2.98 8.44
C LYS A 77 1.23 2.29 9.67
N PHE A 78 0.08 1.64 9.50
CA PHE A 78 -0.59 0.89 10.57
C PHE A 78 0.27 -0.26 11.11
N ARG A 79 0.95 -1.01 10.23
CA ARG A 79 1.97 -2.00 10.62
C ARG A 79 3.07 -1.39 11.48
N GLY A 80 3.56 -0.21 11.09
CA GLY A 80 4.54 0.54 11.87
C GLY A 80 4.05 0.87 13.27
N CYS A 81 2.78 1.25 13.43
CA CYS A 81 2.16 1.46 14.74
C CYS A 81 2.09 0.16 15.55
N ILE A 82 1.65 -0.95 14.96
CA ILE A 82 1.63 -2.27 15.63
C ILE A 82 3.03 -2.67 16.09
N ARG A 83 4.05 -2.52 15.24
CA ARG A 83 5.45 -2.83 15.59
C ARG A 83 5.94 -2.02 16.77
N GLN A 84 5.63 -0.71 16.81
CA GLN A 84 5.97 0.15 17.94
C GLN A 84 5.33 -0.34 19.23
N ILE A 85 4.03 -0.69 19.21
CA ILE A 85 3.33 -1.22 20.38
C ILE A 85 3.94 -2.55 20.87
N LYS A 86 4.28 -3.46 19.94
CA LYS A 86 4.92 -4.74 20.25
C LYS A 86 6.31 -4.55 20.87
N HIS A 87 7.11 -3.62 20.35
CA HIS A 87 8.42 -3.29 20.92
C HIS A 87 8.34 -2.74 22.34
N LEU A 88 7.29 -1.98 22.67
CA LEU A 88 7.09 -1.42 24.01
C LEU A 88 6.65 -2.47 25.05
N ASN A 89 6.19 -3.65 24.62
CA ASN A 89 5.73 -4.72 25.52
C ASN A 89 6.30 -6.10 25.13
N PRO A 90 7.62 -6.34 25.29
CA PRO A 90 8.27 -7.57 24.82
C PRO A 90 7.76 -8.85 25.51
N SER A 91 7.35 -8.74 26.78
CA SER A 91 6.90 -9.85 27.63
C SER A 91 5.44 -10.28 27.40
N GLY A 92 4.66 -9.54 26.60
CA GLY A 92 3.24 -9.80 26.33
C GLY A 92 2.93 -10.35 24.93
N ALA A 93 3.92 -10.90 24.22
CA ALA A 93 3.85 -11.24 22.80
C ALA A 93 2.69 -12.19 22.39
N SER A 94 2.06 -12.89 23.34
CA SER A 94 0.90 -13.76 23.08
C SER A 94 -0.45 -13.14 23.48
N GLU A 95 -0.46 -12.09 24.29
CA GLU A 95 -1.71 -11.56 24.84
C GLU A 95 -2.21 -10.38 24.00
N MET A 96 -2.95 -10.79 22.97
CA MET A 96 -3.99 -10.06 22.23
C MET A 96 -3.49 -9.18 21.08
N ASP A 97 -3.46 -9.77 19.88
CA ASP A 97 -3.43 -9.03 18.62
C ASP A 97 -4.52 -7.95 18.57
N ILE A 98 -5.68 -8.19 19.20
CA ILE A 98 -6.77 -7.21 19.32
C ILE A 98 -6.36 -5.98 20.16
N ILE A 99 -5.68 -6.18 21.29
CA ILE A 99 -5.17 -5.07 22.12
C ILE A 99 -4.10 -4.29 21.35
N SER A 100 -3.23 -5.00 20.63
CA SER A 100 -2.21 -4.39 19.77
C SER A 100 -2.83 -3.56 18.64
N ILE A 101 -3.87 -4.06 17.98
CA ILE A 101 -4.64 -3.36 16.93
C ILE A 101 -5.31 -2.10 17.51
N ASN A 102 -5.97 -2.21 18.67
CA ASN A 102 -6.64 -1.08 19.31
C ASN A 102 -5.66 0.03 19.70
N ARG A 103 -4.51 -0.32 20.31
CA ARG A 103 -3.46 0.66 20.65
C ARG A 103 -2.81 1.25 19.40
N ALA A 104 -2.61 0.45 18.35
CA ALA A 104 -2.09 0.94 17.08
C ALA A 104 -3.06 1.93 16.41
N ASN A 105 -4.38 1.72 16.55
CA ASN A 105 -5.40 2.65 16.04
C ASN A 105 -5.34 4.02 16.72
N VAL A 106 -5.14 4.03 18.04
CA VAL A 106 -4.93 5.30 18.79
C VAL A 106 -3.69 6.01 18.27
N LEU A 107 -2.55 5.31 18.21
CA LEU A 107 -1.28 5.88 17.73
C LEU A 107 -1.37 6.34 16.27
N PHE A 108 -2.11 5.64 15.42
CA PHE A 108 -2.33 6.02 14.03
C PHE A 108 -3.17 7.30 13.92
N SER A 109 -4.15 7.50 14.80
CA SER A 109 -5.01 8.69 14.83
C SER A 109 -4.30 9.97 15.28
N GLU A 110 -3.12 9.84 15.90
CA GLU A 110 -2.24 10.96 16.28
C GLU A 110 -1.38 11.46 15.11
N ASP A 111 -1.30 10.68 14.02
CA ASP A 111 -0.54 11.07 12.83
C ASP A 111 -1.16 12.29 12.15
N LYS A 112 -0.30 13.22 11.69
CA LYS A 112 -0.72 14.47 11.05
C LYS A 112 -1.57 14.26 9.80
N GLU A 113 -1.32 13.19 9.04
CA GLU A 113 -2.05 12.86 7.80
C GLU A 113 -3.39 12.16 8.08
N TYR A 114 -3.49 11.45 9.21
CA TYR A 114 -4.66 10.62 9.57
C TYR A 114 -5.43 11.14 10.79
N LYS A 115 -5.13 12.39 11.18
CA LYS A 115 -5.63 13.03 12.39
C LYS A 115 -7.15 12.90 12.52
N HIS A 116 -7.61 12.42 13.68
CA HIS A 116 -9.03 12.25 14.04
C HIS A 116 -9.84 11.27 13.19
N LYS A 117 -9.23 10.54 12.25
CA LYS A 117 -9.93 9.53 11.43
C LYS A 117 -9.58 8.11 11.83
N GLY A 118 -8.43 7.87 12.45
CA GLY A 118 -7.96 6.51 12.73
C GLY A 118 -7.75 5.70 11.44
N PHE A 119 -7.51 4.40 11.58
CA PHE A 119 -7.37 3.53 10.41
C PHE A 119 -8.75 3.23 9.81
N GLN A 120 -8.91 3.49 8.51
CA GLN A 120 -10.20 3.41 7.82
C GLN A 120 -10.37 2.12 6.98
N PHE A 121 -9.36 1.25 7.01
CA PHE A 121 -9.25 0.07 6.14
C PHE A 121 -9.22 -1.24 6.95
N ASP A 122 -9.93 -1.30 8.09
CA ASP A 122 -9.97 -2.50 8.96
C ASP A 122 -10.34 -3.78 8.18
N TYR A 123 -11.25 -3.65 7.22
CA TYR A 123 -11.68 -4.75 6.34
C TYR A 123 -10.60 -5.22 5.36
N VAL A 124 -9.69 -4.34 4.94
CA VAL A 124 -8.54 -4.70 4.10
C VAL A 124 -7.42 -5.28 4.94
N TRP A 125 -7.26 -4.83 6.18
CA TRP A 125 -6.22 -5.33 7.07
C TRP A 125 -6.27 -6.85 7.20
N LEU A 126 -7.48 -7.44 7.33
CA LEU A 126 -7.67 -8.89 7.39
C LEU A 126 -7.17 -9.63 6.14
N ILE A 127 -7.18 -8.97 4.98
CA ILE A 127 -6.73 -9.55 3.70
C ILE A 127 -5.22 -9.40 3.56
N LEU A 128 -4.67 -8.24 3.94
CA LEU A 128 -3.28 -7.91 3.69
C LEU A 128 -2.34 -8.35 4.83
N LYS A 129 -2.80 -8.52 6.07
CA LYS A 129 -1.94 -8.66 7.26
C LYS A 129 -0.85 -9.73 7.11
N ASP A 130 -1.17 -10.87 6.50
CA ASP A 130 -0.29 -12.05 6.39
C ASP A 130 0.56 -12.04 5.10
N THR A 131 0.52 -10.96 4.32
CA THR A 131 1.27 -10.86 3.06
C THR A 131 2.71 -10.39 3.32
N GLU A 132 3.62 -11.36 3.52
CA GLU A 132 5.05 -11.12 3.80
C GLU A 132 5.81 -10.40 2.66
N LYS A 133 5.32 -10.46 1.41
CA LYS A 133 6.09 -9.97 0.25
C LYS A 133 6.25 -8.44 0.16
N TRP A 134 5.46 -7.65 0.87
CA TRP A 134 5.46 -6.19 0.75
C TRP A 134 6.11 -5.48 1.94
N MET A 135 6.99 -6.19 2.66
CA MET A 135 7.54 -5.75 3.94
C MET A 135 8.38 -4.47 3.90
N ASP A 136 9.01 -4.11 2.77
CA ASP A 136 9.83 -2.90 2.71
C ASP A 136 9.85 -2.30 1.30
N THR A 137 8.89 -1.43 1.00
CA THR A 137 9.16 -0.31 0.09
C THR A 137 9.14 0.96 0.90
N GLY A 138 10.13 1.11 1.78
CA GLY A 138 10.62 2.43 2.12
C GLY A 138 10.93 3.14 0.81
N THR A 139 10.23 4.26 0.57
CA THR A 139 10.70 5.36 -0.26
C THR A 139 11.73 4.97 -1.33
N MET A 140 11.28 4.63 -2.54
CA MET A 140 12.09 4.91 -3.72
C MET A 140 12.16 6.44 -3.87
N GLU A 141 12.89 7.08 -2.97
CA GLU A 141 13.46 8.40 -3.15
C GLU A 141 14.33 8.32 -4.41
N MET A 142 13.92 9.04 -5.44
CA MET A 142 14.72 9.26 -6.64
C MET A 142 16.02 9.97 -6.27
N THR A 143 17.06 9.23 -5.88
CA THR A 143 18.42 9.75 -5.97
C THR A 143 18.94 9.45 -7.37
N LYS A 144 18.63 10.38 -8.30
CA LYS A 144 19.50 10.65 -9.45
C LYS A 144 20.89 10.94 -8.90
N GLN A 145 21.77 9.94 -8.81
CA GLN A 145 23.19 10.19 -8.69
C GLN A 145 23.67 10.80 -10.01
N ARG A 146 23.69 12.14 -10.04
CA ARG A 146 24.59 12.91 -10.91
C ARG A 146 26.00 12.43 -10.61
N ARG A 147 26.62 11.71 -11.53
CA ARG A 147 28.07 11.55 -11.56
C ARG A 147 28.68 12.94 -11.73
N LYS A 148 29.19 13.52 -10.64
CA LYS A 148 30.18 14.59 -10.72
C LYS A 148 31.52 13.90 -10.99
N ASN A 149 32.00 13.99 -12.23
CA ASN A 149 33.42 13.80 -12.52
C ASN A 149 34.16 14.98 -11.90
N ASN A 150 34.81 14.77 -10.76
CA ASN A 150 35.89 15.64 -10.31
C ASN A 150 37.18 15.04 -10.86
N SER A 151 37.69 15.66 -11.93
CA SER A 151 39.09 15.57 -12.31
C SER A 151 39.91 16.15 -11.15
N PHE A 152 40.75 15.33 -10.52
CA PHE A 152 41.76 15.80 -9.58
C PHE A 152 43.10 15.77 -10.32
N ASP A 153 43.58 16.97 -10.63
CA ASP A 153 44.93 17.24 -11.12
C ASP A 153 45.90 17.31 -9.92
N GLY A 154 47.14 16.90 -10.18
CA GLY A 154 48.31 17.24 -9.39
C GLY A 154 48.81 16.14 -8.47
N SER A 155 49.97 15.56 -8.79
CA SER A 155 51.22 16.07 -8.20
C SER A 155 52.46 15.28 -8.66
N GLN A 156 53.44 16.05 -9.15
CA GLN A 156 54.88 16.01 -8.85
C GLN A 156 55.72 14.79 -9.24
N THR A 157 56.63 15.04 -10.17
CA THR A 157 58.09 15.06 -9.90
C THR A 157 58.70 16.25 -10.60
#